data_AF-A0A3D4EC41-F1
#
_entry.id   AF-A0A3D4EC41-F1
#
_cell.length_a   1.000
_cell.length_b   1.000
_cell.length_c   1.000
_cell.angle_alpha   90.00
_cell.angle_beta   90.00
_cell.angle_gamma   90.00
#
_symmetry.space_group_name_H-M   'P 1'
#
loop_
_entity.id
_entity.type
_entity.pdbx_description
1 polymer ?
#
loop_
_entity_poly.entity_id
_entity_poly.type
_entity_poly.pdbx_seq_one_letter_code
_entity_poly.pdbx_strand_id
1 'polypeptide(L)'
;MKSVLRLLLMIPLLLFISGCKSNKEEDPAKENFSNSEDLGIYQNGQRTFHFIKNIHQYYCNPKDHTLRIIDHEGTYNLTIKLSAMPSASGGVSGTVSGNMGLQGFSFSELCLFKNNNRTVWLWSDKDKVGFVLPSVGMLTSDN
;
A
#
# COMPACT_ATOMS: atom_id res chain seq x y z
N MET A 1 56.85 47.82 -32.19
CA MET A 1 56.17 48.35 -30.99
C MET A 1 55.28 47.27 -30.40
N LYS A 2 55.51 46.91 -29.12
CA LYS A 2 54.62 46.25 -28.13
C LYS A 2 54.04 44.87 -28.55
N SER A 3 54.57 43.71 -28.14
CA SER A 3 54.83 43.15 -26.80
C SER A 3 53.56 42.87 -25.96
N VAL A 4 53.52 41.66 -25.40
CA VAL A 4 52.84 41.19 -24.15
C VAL A 4 51.50 40.43 -24.26
N LEU A 5 51.62 39.08 -24.28
CA LEU A 5 51.09 38.10 -23.30
C LEU A 5 50.01 38.57 -22.30
N ARG A 6 48.82 37.92 -22.25
CA ARG A 6 48.13 37.61 -20.98
C ARG A 6 47.34 36.29 -21.04
N LEU A 7 47.83 35.36 -20.22
CA LEU A 7 47.19 34.16 -19.68
C LEU A 7 45.93 34.55 -18.88
N LEU A 8 44.81 33.84 -19.04
CA LEU A 8 43.76 33.80 -18.02
C LEU A 8 43.19 32.38 -17.94
N LEU A 9 43.74 31.64 -16.98
CA LEU A 9 43.16 30.46 -16.34
C LEU A 9 41.79 30.82 -15.77
N MET A 10 40.78 29.96 -15.96
CA MET A 10 39.81 29.60 -14.93
C MET A 10 39.09 28.30 -15.32
N ILE A 11 39.44 27.23 -14.60
CA ILE A 11 38.76 25.93 -14.59
C ILE A 11 37.59 26.06 -13.59
N PRO A 12 36.32 25.83 -13.96
CA PRO A 12 35.33 25.46 -12.99
C PRO A 12 35.41 23.95 -12.77
N LEU A 13 36.07 23.58 -11.66
CA LEU A 13 36.04 22.26 -11.05
C LEU A 13 34.60 21.99 -10.60
N LEU A 14 33.80 21.39 -11.48
CA LEU A 14 32.49 20.85 -11.12
C LEU A 14 32.71 19.58 -10.30
N LEU A 15 32.76 19.77 -8.98
CA LEU A 15 32.54 18.74 -7.97
C LEU A 15 31.14 18.17 -8.20
N PHE A 16 31.04 17.11 -9.00
CA PHE A 16 29.91 16.21 -8.90
C PHE A 16 30.01 15.52 -7.55
N ILE A 17 29.26 16.06 -6.60
CA ILE A 17 28.79 15.33 -5.42
C ILE A 17 28.13 14.05 -5.94
N SER A 18 28.89 12.95 -5.95
CA SER A 18 28.34 11.59 -5.98
C SER A 18 27.53 11.42 -4.70
N GLY A 19 26.30 11.94 -4.72
CA GLY A 19 25.27 11.42 -3.86
C GLY A 19 25.09 9.97 -4.26
N CYS A 20 25.53 9.05 -3.40
CA CYS A 20 25.12 7.66 -3.45
C CYS A 20 23.60 7.60 -3.28
N LYS A 21 22.87 7.91 -4.35
CA LYS A 21 21.48 7.53 -4.48
C LYS A 21 21.56 6.04 -4.72
N SER A 22 21.38 5.26 -3.65
CA SER A 22 21.05 3.84 -3.82
C SER A 22 19.84 3.84 -4.75
N ASN A 23 20.02 3.40 -5.99
CA ASN A 23 18.93 3.14 -6.90
C ASN A 23 18.15 1.99 -6.27
N LYS A 24 17.23 2.34 -5.36
CA LYS A 24 16.16 1.42 -4.98
C LYS A 24 15.34 1.30 -6.24
N GLU A 25 15.52 0.20 -6.96
CA GLU A 25 14.60 -0.22 -7.99
C GLU A 25 13.19 -0.03 -7.43
N GLU A 26 12.44 0.87 -8.06
CA GLU A 26 11.09 1.20 -7.63
C GLU A 26 10.26 -0.06 -7.87
N ASP A 27 9.68 -0.61 -6.80
CA ASP A 27 8.92 -1.86 -6.90
C ASP A 27 7.64 -1.61 -7.72
N PRO A 28 7.53 -2.16 -8.94
CA PRO A 28 6.41 -1.87 -9.84
C PRO A 28 5.08 -2.31 -9.22
N ALA A 29 5.07 -3.29 -8.32
CA ALA A 29 3.86 -3.70 -7.62
C ALA A 29 3.32 -2.58 -6.72
N LYS A 30 4.21 -1.90 -6.00
CA LYS A 30 3.85 -0.80 -5.11
C LYS A 30 3.38 0.42 -5.89
N GLU A 31 4.05 0.76 -6.99
CA GLU A 31 3.63 1.88 -7.85
C GLU A 31 2.23 1.64 -8.42
N ASN A 32 1.99 0.45 -8.99
CA ASN A 32 0.69 0.04 -9.50
C ASN A 32 -0.39 0.11 -8.40
N PHE A 33 -0.11 -0.42 -7.20
CA PHE A 33 -1.03 -0.34 -6.08
C PHE A 33 -1.26 1.11 -5.62
N SER A 34 -0.25 1.97 -5.65
CA SER A 34 -0.34 3.36 -5.20
C SER A 34 -1.32 4.18 -6.01
N ASN A 35 -1.48 3.85 -7.29
CA ASN A 35 -2.43 4.48 -8.22
C ASN A 35 -3.82 3.82 -8.22
N SER A 36 -4.05 2.79 -7.40
CA SER A 36 -5.35 2.12 -7.34
C SER A 36 -6.41 2.96 -6.63
N GLU A 37 -7.61 2.99 -7.23
CA GLU A 37 -8.82 3.62 -6.65
C GLU A 37 -9.94 2.60 -6.38
N ASP A 38 -9.93 1.48 -7.10
CA ASP A 38 -10.95 0.44 -6.96
C ASP A 38 -10.81 -0.30 -5.64
N LEU A 39 -11.92 -0.41 -4.91
CA LEU A 39 -11.97 -1.21 -3.68
C LEU A 39 -11.71 -2.68 -4.01
N GLY A 40 -10.90 -3.35 -3.20
CA GLY A 40 -10.53 -4.73 -3.45
C GLY A 40 -9.29 -5.23 -2.71
N ILE A 41 -8.89 -6.44 -3.06
CA ILE A 41 -7.66 -7.10 -2.61
C ILE A 41 -6.71 -7.18 -3.81
N TYR A 42 -5.44 -6.90 -3.56
CA TYR A 42 -4.39 -6.78 -4.56
C TYR A 42 -3.24 -7.72 -4.22
N GLN A 43 -2.68 -8.38 -5.23
CA GLN A 43 -1.45 -9.17 -5.13
C GLN A 43 -0.53 -8.78 -6.29
N ASN A 44 0.75 -8.55 -6.02
CA ASN A 44 1.72 -8.06 -7.00
C ASN A 44 1.26 -6.79 -7.73
N GLY A 45 0.57 -5.89 -7.02
CA GLY A 45 0.02 -4.64 -7.57
C GLY A 45 -1.21 -4.81 -8.45
N GLN A 46 -1.69 -6.04 -8.68
CA GLN A 46 -2.86 -6.34 -9.50
C GLN A 46 -4.06 -6.70 -8.64
N ARG A 47 -5.26 -6.27 -9.03
CA ARG A 47 -6.49 -6.58 -8.29
C ARG A 47 -6.87 -8.03 -8.50
N THR A 48 -6.86 -8.82 -7.43
CA THR A 48 -7.26 -10.23 -7.43
C THR A 48 -8.67 -10.45 -6.88
N PHE A 49 -9.20 -9.46 -6.15
CA PHE A 49 -10.61 -9.43 -5.76
C PHE A 49 -11.17 -8.02 -5.90
N HIS A 50 -12.35 -7.89 -6.51
CA HIS A 50 -13.04 -6.61 -6.68
C HIS A 50 -14.21 -6.47 -5.70
N PHE A 51 -14.18 -5.42 -4.88
CA PHE A 51 -15.28 -5.08 -4.01
C PHE A 51 -16.30 -4.21 -4.76
N ILE A 52 -17.52 -4.72 -4.92
CA ILE A 52 -18.61 -4.03 -5.62
C ILE A 52 -19.57 -3.44 -4.59
N LYS A 53 -19.60 -2.11 -4.46
CA LYS A 53 -20.33 -1.39 -3.38
C LYS A 53 -21.81 -1.74 -3.22
N ASN A 54 -22.49 -2.13 -4.30
CA ASN A 54 -23.93 -2.42 -4.28
C ASN A 54 -24.25 -3.93 -4.20
N ILE A 55 -23.22 -4.77 -4.20
CA ILE A 55 -23.35 -6.24 -4.15
C ILE A 55 -22.69 -6.78 -2.89
N HIS A 56 -21.60 -6.16 -2.45
CA HIS A 56 -20.85 -6.59 -1.29
C HIS A 56 -21.09 -5.67 -0.11
N GLN A 57 -21.22 -6.28 1.06
CA GLN A 57 -21.23 -5.60 2.35
C GLN A 57 -19.83 -5.67 2.97
N TYR A 58 -19.45 -4.59 3.65
CA TYR A 58 -18.18 -4.52 4.38
C TYR A 58 -18.45 -4.44 5.87
N TYR A 59 -17.73 -5.24 6.64
CA TYR A 59 -17.78 -5.25 8.10
C TYR A 59 -16.36 -5.15 8.66
N CYS A 60 -16.19 -4.28 9.66
CA CYS A 60 -14.94 -4.12 10.39
C CYS A 60 -15.21 -4.24 11.89
N ASN A 61 -14.49 -5.13 12.55
CA ASN A 61 -14.45 -5.25 14.00
C ASN A 61 -13.01 -5.05 14.49
N PRO A 62 -12.67 -3.84 14.96
CA PRO A 62 -11.33 -3.52 15.42
C PRO A 62 -10.94 -4.29 16.67
N LYS A 63 -11.88 -4.56 17.58
CA LYS A 63 -11.62 -5.30 18.82
C LYS A 63 -11.14 -6.72 18.54
N ASP A 64 -11.72 -7.35 17.52
CA ASP A 64 -11.34 -8.69 17.10
C ASP A 64 -10.33 -8.69 15.94
N HIS A 65 -9.79 -7.53 15.55
CA HIS A 65 -8.86 -7.37 14.43
C HIS A 65 -9.35 -8.08 13.15
N THR A 66 -10.65 -7.97 12.85
CA THR A 66 -11.30 -8.74 11.78
C THR A 66 -12.00 -7.80 10.80
N LEU A 67 -11.73 -8.00 9.52
CA LEU A 67 -12.43 -7.34 8.42
C LEU A 67 -13.14 -8.43 7.60
N ARG A 68 -14.35 -8.15 7.13
CA ARG A 68 -15.11 -9.08 6.29
C ARG A 68 -15.72 -8.36 5.10
N ILE A 69 -15.66 -9.02 3.96
CA ILE A 69 -16.44 -8.70 2.78
C ILE A 69 -17.43 -9.84 2.62
N ILE A 70 -18.71 -9.52 2.49
CA ILE A 70 -19.80 -10.50 2.43
C ILE A 70 -20.63 -10.18 1.19
N ASP A 71 -21.10 -11.18 0.48
CA ASP A 71 -22.07 -10.98 -0.60
C ASP A 71 -23.43 -10.51 -0.05
N HIS A 72 -24.30 -10.02 -0.94
CA HIS A 72 -25.60 -9.50 -0.55
C HIS A 72 -26.52 -10.54 0.11
N GLU A 73 -26.34 -11.83 -0.20
CA GLU A 73 -27.14 -12.93 0.38
C GLU A 73 -26.60 -13.42 1.73
N GLY A 74 -25.36 -13.07 2.10
CA GLY A 74 -24.70 -13.57 3.30
C GLY A 74 -24.11 -14.98 3.17
N THR A 75 -24.16 -15.57 1.98
CA THR A 75 -23.73 -16.93 1.67
C THR A 75 -22.21 -17.03 1.50
N TYR A 76 -21.62 -16.03 0.84
CA TYR A 76 -20.20 -16.00 0.53
C TYR A 76 -19.51 -14.87 1.28
N ASN A 77 -18.32 -15.15 1.81
CA ASN A 77 -17.54 -14.14 2.49
C ASN A 77 -16.03 -14.31 2.24
N LEU A 78 -15.32 -13.20 2.36
CA LEU A 78 -13.88 -13.15 2.60
C LEU A 78 -13.66 -12.53 3.97
N THR A 79 -12.82 -13.18 4.76
CA THR A 79 -12.42 -12.73 6.09
C THR A 79 -10.93 -12.44 6.09
N ILE A 80 -10.56 -11.24 6.50
CA ILE A 80 -9.20 -10.81 6.74
C ILE A 80 -9.02 -10.76 8.26
N LYS A 81 -8.25 -11.70 8.80
CA LYS A 81 -7.93 -11.77 10.22
C LYS A 81 -6.53 -11.21 10.43
N LEU A 82 -6.42 -10.16 11.23
CA LEU A 82 -5.17 -9.45 11.50
C LEU A 82 -4.66 -9.73 12.92
N SER A 83 -3.36 -9.61 13.12
CA SER A 83 -2.74 -9.69 14.45
C SER A 83 -3.02 -8.45 15.30
N ALA A 84 -3.18 -7.30 14.66
CA ALA A 84 -3.56 -6.01 15.24
C ALA A 84 -4.16 -5.12 14.13
N MET A 85 -4.81 -4.00 14.47
CA MET A 85 -5.19 -3.02 13.46
C MET A 85 -3.94 -2.35 12.86
N PRO A 86 -3.84 -2.21 11.52
CA PRO A 86 -2.66 -1.62 10.88
C PRO A 86 -2.53 -0.13 11.20
N SER A 87 -1.30 0.33 11.39
CA SER A 87 -0.97 1.75 11.54
C SER A 87 0.12 2.16 10.55
N ALA A 88 0.48 3.44 10.51
CA ALA A 88 1.57 3.93 9.66
C ALA A 88 2.97 3.51 10.17
N SER A 89 3.09 3.18 11.46
CA SER A 89 4.37 2.93 12.14
C SER A 89 4.64 1.48 12.50
N GLY A 90 3.68 0.57 12.28
CA GLY A 90 3.80 -0.84 12.64
C GLY A 90 3.19 -1.77 11.59
N GLY A 91 3.99 -2.71 11.11
CA GLY A 91 3.54 -3.77 10.20
C GLY A 91 2.81 -4.88 10.95
N VAL A 92 1.64 -5.26 10.47
CA VAL A 92 0.84 -6.34 11.05
C VAL A 92 0.83 -7.58 10.15
N SER A 93 0.64 -8.74 10.75
CA SER A 93 0.46 -9.99 10.00
C SER A 93 -1.02 -10.33 9.93
N GLY A 94 -1.38 -11.16 8.97
CA GLY A 94 -2.76 -11.60 8.83
C GLY A 94 -2.94 -12.76 7.87
N THR A 95 -4.20 -13.17 7.78
CA THR A 95 -4.65 -14.22 6.86
C THR A 95 -5.89 -13.73 6.14
N VAL A 96 -5.98 -14.10 4.87
CA VAL A 96 -7.21 -14.01 4.06
C VAL A 96 -7.75 -15.41 3.92
N SER A 97 -9.03 -15.60 4.23
CA SER A 97 -9.74 -16.87 4.03
C SER A 97 -11.18 -16.60 3.61
N GLY A 98 -11.87 -17.62 3.10
CA GLY A 98 -13.26 -17.50 2.69
C GLY A 98 -13.55 -18.25 1.39
N ASN A 99 -14.67 -17.89 0.77
CA ASN A 99 -15.24 -18.63 -0.35
C ASN A 99 -15.75 -17.72 -1.50
N MET A 100 -15.31 -16.47 -1.60
CA MET A 100 -15.65 -15.58 -2.74
C MET A 100 -14.61 -15.62 -3.88
N GLY A 101 -14.18 -16.82 -4.27
CA GLY A 101 -13.31 -16.99 -5.44
C GLY A 101 -11.85 -16.53 -5.29
N LEU A 102 -11.41 -16.18 -4.08
CA LEU A 102 -10.01 -15.89 -3.76
C LEU A 102 -9.44 -17.03 -2.90
N GLN A 103 -8.33 -17.63 -3.33
CA GLN A 103 -7.64 -18.65 -2.53
C GLN A 103 -7.12 -18.01 -1.25
N GLY A 104 -7.21 -18.73 -0.12
CA GLY A 104 -6.69 -18.24 1.15
C GLY A 104 -5.17 -18.11 1.14
N PHE A 105 -4.65 -17.07 1.81
CA PHE A 105 -3.21 -16.81 1.92
C PHE A 105 -2.89 -16.08 3.23
N SER A 106 -1.61 -16.13 3.62
CA SER A 106 -1.07 -15.38 4.75
C SER A 106 -0.19 -14.24 4.26
N PHE A 107 -0.06 -13.20 5.08
CA PHE A 107 0.83 -12.06 4.82
C PHE A 107 1.36 -11.49 6.14
N SER A 108 2.37 -10.63 6.03
CA SER A 108 3.11 -9.99 7.10
C SER A 108 3.45 -8.55 6.70
N GLU A 109 3.87 -7.73 7.67
CA GLU A 109 4.35 -6.36 7.44
C GLU A 109 3.34 -5.47 6.70
N LEU A 110 2.04 -5.71 6.90
CA LEU A 110 0.98 -4.87 6.36
C LEU A 110 0.90 -3.56 7.15
N CYS A 111 1.08 -2.43 6.47
CA CYS A 111 1.01 -1.10 7.08
C CYS A 111 -0.12 -0.27 6.46
N LEU A 112 -0.56 0.76 7.19
CA LEU A 112 -1.37 1.83 6.60
C LEU A 112 -0.49 2.62 5.60
N PHE A 113 -0.82 2.50 4.32
CA PHE A 113 -0.06 3.13 3.23
C PHE A 113 -0.56 4.55 2.93
N LYS A 114 -1.86 4.70 2.75
CA LYS A 114 -2.54 6.00 2.62
C LYS A 114 -3.99 5.86 3.06
N ASN A 115 -4.63 6.96 3.40
CA ASN A 115 -6.05 7.01 3.67
C ASN A 115 -6.65 8.34 3.24
N ASN A 116 -7.96 8.33 3.09
CA ASN A 116 -8.78 9.53 3.09
C ASN A 116 -10.03 9.25 3.96
N ASN A 117 -10.99 10.17 3.97
CA ASN A 117 -12.18 10.06 4.81
C ASN A 117 -13.08 8.85 4.47
N ARG A 118 -12.91 8.22 3.30
CA ARG A 118 -13.78 7.14 2.80
C ARG A 118 -13.06 5.81 2.59
N THR A 119 -11.76 5.84 2.37
CA THR A 119 -10.99 4.69 1.89
C THR A 119 -9.64 4.62 2.59
N VAL A 120 -9.23 3.40 2.88
CA VAL A 120 -7.93 3.04 3.44
C VAL A 120 -7.20 2.15 2.46
N TRP A 121 -5.92 2.43 2.27
CA TRP A 121 -4.99 1.61 1.51
C TRP A 121 -4.00 1.01 2.48
N LEU A 122 -3.95 -0.30 2.50
CA LEU A 122 -3.00 -1.07 3.28
C LEU A 122 -2.06 -1.78 2.32
N TRP A 123 -0.77 -1.79 2.62
CA TRP A 123 0.22 -2.42 1.75
C TRP A 123 1.29 -3.15 2.55
N SER A 124 1.67 -4.33 2.07
CA SER A 124 2.84 -5.07 2.51
C SER A 124 3.86 -5.07 1.38
N ASP A 125 4.99 -4.39 1.60
CA ASP A 125 6.12 -4.42 0.67
C ASP A 125 6.76 -5.80 0.57
N LYS A 126 6.66 -6.61 1.63
CA LYS A 126 7.27 -7.93 1.70
C LYS A 126 6.52 -8.96 0.87
N ASP A 127 5.20 -9.03 1.06
CA ASP A 127 4.37 -10.05 0.44
C ASP A 127 3.68 -9.56 -0.85
N LYS A 128 3.90 -8.27 -1.21
CA LYS A 128 3.26 -7.59 -2.34
C LYS A 128 1.73 -7.69 -2.30
N VAL A 129 1.17 -7.66 -1.10
CA VAL A 129 -0.27 -7.73 -0.83
C VAL A 129 -0.79 -6.34 -0.47
N GLY A 130 -1.91 -5.97 -1.10
CA GLY A 130 -2.58 -4.71 -0.84
C GLY A 130 -4.07 -4.86 -0.58
N PHE A 131 -4.62 -3.95 0.20
CA PHE A 131 -6.06 -3.85 0.46
C PHE A 131 -6.51 -2.41 0.24
N VAL A 132 -7.55 -2.22 -0.55
CA VAL A 132 -8.24 -0.94 -0.72
C VAL A 132 -9.66 -1.12 -0.22
N LEU A 133 -9.96 -0.59 0.97
CA LEU A 133 -11.19 -0.92 1.70
C LEU A 133 -11.89 0.36 2.18
N PRO A 134 -13.21 0.30 2.48
CA PRO A 134 -13.88 1.38 3.20
C PRO A 134 -13.18 1.70 4.53
N SER A 135 -13.03 2.98 4.86
CA SER A 135 -12.36 3.44 6.09
C SER A 135 -13.18 3.22 7.36
N VAL A 136 -14.49 2.98 7.24
CA VAL A 136 -15.41 2.85 8.38
C VAL A 136 -14.95 1.75 9.33
N GLY A 137 -14.89 2.06 10.62
CA GLY A 137 -14.44 1.16 11.67
C GLY A 137 -12.92 0.93 11.71
N MET A 138 -12.16 1.16 10.63
CA MET A 138 -10.71 0.93 10.60
C MET A 138 -9.92 2.04 11.29
N LEU A 139 -10.30 3.29 11.01
CA LEU A 139 -9.67 4.46 11.60
C LEU A 139 -10.53 4.85 12.80
N THR A 140 -10.07 4.54 14.00
CA THR A 140 -10.62 5.20 15.19
C THR A 140 -10.27 6.67 15.04
N SER A 141 -11.28 7.53 14.98
CA SER A 141 -11.07 8.94 15.29
C SER A 141 -10.53 8.98 16.72
N ASP A 142 -9.24 9.29 16.87
CA ASP A 142 -8.73 9.79 18.13
C ASP A 142 -9.54 11.06 18.42
N ASN A 143 -10.55 10.93 19.28
CA ASN A 143 -11.23 12.04 19.93
C ASN A 143 -10.57 12.26 21.29
#